data_AF-A0A7J6ES99-F1
#
_entry.id   AF-A0A7J6ES99-F1
#
_cell.length_a   1.000
_cell.length_b   1.000
_cell.length_c   1.000
_cell.angle_alpha   90.00
_cell.angle_beta   90.00
_cell.angle_gamma   90.00
#
_symmetry.space_group_name_H-M   'P 1'
#
loop_
_entity.id
_entity.type
_entity.pdbx_description
1 polymer ?
#
loop_
_entity_poly.entity_id
_entity_poly.type
_entity_poly.pdbx_seq_one_letter_code
_entity_poly.pdbx_strand_id
1 'polypeptide(L)'
;MAVNYTLVDAFTESAFKGNPAAVCLVDEDRDDQWLQSVAAEFNISETSYLTRLPSESNSDGSSTPRFRLRWFTPVVEFVTLSGILTAKKVAQNNKASDGVTHKGFFVELNFPSDPIAIFNSIEVSMISNALGGASVIYLGRTTTLDYLIVVVPSAKDVIDLQPNFDAIGKFPGNGMIVTGIAPSESEFDFYSRCFFPQYGINEVISVCLSFLSIRHHQEEGS
;
A
#
# COMPACT_ATOMS: atom_id res chain seq x y z
N MET A 1 -24.21 2.33 -19.61
CA MET A 1 -22.87 2.03 -20.14
C MET A 1 -22.32 0.85 -19.35
N ALA A 2 -21.64 -0.09 -20.00
CA ALA A 2 -20.99 -1.21 -19.32
C ALA A 2 -19.56 -0.81 -18.93
N VAL A 3 -19.08 -1.25 -17.76
CA VAL A 3 -17.71 -1.07 -17.31
C VAL A 3 -17.02 -2.43 -17.41
N ASN A 4 -15.94 -2.52 -18.19
CA ASN A 4 -15.12 -3.73 -18.23
C ASN A 4 -14.17 -3.71 -17.03
N TYR A 5 -14.27 -4.74 -16.19
CA TYR A 5 -13.42 -4.87 -15.02
C TYR A 5 -12.86 -6.29 -14.90
N THR A 6 -11.74 -6.39 -14.18
CA THR A 6 -11.19 -7.66 -13.68
C THR A 6 -11.08 -7.57 -12.17
N LEU A 7 -11.49 -8.61 -11.46
CA LEU A 7 -11.22 -8.75 -10.03
C LEU A 7 -9.90 -9.49 -9.87
N VAL A 8 -8.96 -8.91 -9.15
CA VAL A 8 -7.63 -9.49 -8.90
C VAL A 8 -7.37 -9.60 -7.40
N ASP A 9 -6.81 -10.74 -6.99
CA ASP A 9 -6.27 -10.93 -5.64
C ASP A 9 -4.80 -10.52 -5.65
N ALA A 10 -4.51 -9.30 -5.18
CA ALA A 10 -3.15 -8.76 -5.14
C ALA A 10 -2.34 -9.35 -3.97
N PHE A 11 -1.01 -9.40 -4.14
CA PHE A 11 -0.05 -9.89 -3.12
C PHE A 11 -0.26 -11.34 -2.70
N THR A 12 -0.79 -12.17 -3.60
CA THR A 12 -0.91 -13.60 -3.37
C THR A 12 -0.76 -14.40 -4.66
N GLU A 13 -0.38 -15.67 -4.52
CA GLU A 13 -0.39 -16.67 -5.60
C GLU A 13 -1.61 -17.61 -5.50
N SER A 14 -2.44 -17.46 -4.46
CA SER A 14 -3.60 -18.32 -4.20
C SER A 14 -4.90 -17.53 -4.29
N ALA A 15 -5.90 -18.09 -4.96
CA ALA A 15 -7.23 -17.48 -5.01
C ALA A 15 -7.82 -17.26 -3.60
N PHE A 16 -8.59 -16.18 -3.44
CA PHE A 16 -9.28 -15.79 -2.21
C PHE A 16 -8.34 -15.47 -1.03
N LYS A 17 -7.09 -15.09 -1.34
CA LYS A 17 -6.11 -14.59 -0.38
C LYS A 17 -5.60 -13.22 -0.82
N GLY A 18 -4.78 -12.58 0.00
CA GLY A 18 -4.23 -11.27 -0.32
C GLY A 18 -5.30 -10.19 -0.30
N ASN A 19 -5.16 -9.21 -1.20
CA ASN A 19 -6.04 -8.04 -1.25
C ASN A 19 -6.88 -8.02 -2.54
N PRO A 20 -8.21 -8.19 -2.46
CA PRO A 20 -9.07 -8.11 -3.63
C PRO A 20 -9.20 -6.66 -4.13
N ALA A 21 -8.88 -6.45 -5.41
CA ALA A 21 -9.02 -5.17 -6.08
C ALA A 21 -9.79 -5.31 -7.40
N ALA A 22 -10.71 -4.39 -7.66
CA ALA A 22 -11.32 -4.24 -8.97
C ALA A 22 -10.42 -3.39 -9.85
N VAL A 23 -10.16 -3.84 -11.08
CA VAL A 23 -9.38 -3.11 -12.08
C VAL A 23 -10.28 -2.82 -13.26
N CYS A 24 -10.69 -1.57 -13.39
CA CYS A 24 -11.56 -1.07 -14.45
C CYS A 24 -10.71 -0.43 -15.55
N LEU A 25 -10.88 -0.88 -16.79
CA LEU A 25 -10.34 -0.17 -17.96
C LEU A 25 -11.39 0.84 -18.42
N VAL A 26 -11.02 2.12 -18.43
CA VAL A 26 -11.93 3.22 -18.77
C VAL A 26 -11.46 3.86 -20.07
N ASP A 27 -12.36 3.89 -21.07
CA ASP A 27 -12.06 4.41 -22.41
C ASP A 27 -11.96 5.95 -22.44
N GLU A 28 -12.64 6.62 -21.51
CA GLU A 28 -12.73 8.08 -21.42
C GLU A 28 -12.49 8.53 -19.97
N ASP A 29 -11.95 9.73 -19.78
CA ASP A 29 -11.85 10.30 -18.44
C ASP A 29 -13.27 10.50 -17.86
N ARG A 30 -13.47 9.99 -16.64
CA ARG A 30 -14.70 10.11 -15.86
C ARG A 30 -14.46 11.05 -14.68
N ASP A 31 -15.52 11.74 -14.27
CA ASP A 31 -15.47 12.61 -13.09
C ASP A 31 -15.40 11.82 -11.78
N ASP A 32 -14.99 12.51 -10.72
CA ASP A 32 -14.74 11.92 -9.40
C ASP A 32 -16.02 11.33 -8.79
N GLN A 33 -17.17 11.94 -9.05
CA GLN A 33 -18.45 11.46 -8.53
C GLN A 33 -18.81 10.10 -9.13
N TRP A 34 -18.60 9.93 -10.43
CA TRP A 34 -18.83 8.67 -11.12
C TRP A 34 -17.85 7.59 -10.63
N LEU A 35 -16.56 7.91 -10.55
CA LEU A 35 -15.53 6.98 -10.09
C LEU A 35 -15.76 6.54 -8.64
N GLN A 36 -16.15 7.47 -7.77
CA GLN A 36 -16.51 7.14 -6.39
C GLN A 36 -17.76 6.26 -6.32
N SER A 37 -18.77 6.53 -7.16
CA SER A 37 -20.00 5.73 -7.19
C SER A 37 -19.75 4.29 -7.62
N VAL A 38 -18.88 4.07 -8.62
CA VAL A 38 -18.50 2.73 -9.06
C VAL A 38 -17.68 1.99 -8.00
N ALA A 39 -16.77 2.70 -7.31
CA ALA A 39 -16.00 2.09 -6.21
C ALA A 39 -16.90 1.70 -5.03
N ALA A 40 -17.89 2.55 -4.72
CA ALA A 40 -18.90 2.27 -3.70
C ALA A 40 -19.79 1.06 -4.08
N GLU A 41 -20.13 0.90 -5.36
CA GLU A 41 -20.92 -0.23 -5.86
C GLU A 41 -20.17 -1.57 -5.71
N PHE A 42 -18.87 -1.61 -6.00
CA PHE A 42 -18.08 -2.83 -5.78
C PHE A 42 -17.98 -3.20 -4.30
N ASN A 43 -17.92 -2.20 -3.41
CA ASN A 43 -17.85 -2.39 -1.96
C ASN A 43 -16.74 -3.38 -1.51
N ILE A 44 -15.60 -3.33 -2.19
CA ILE A 44 -14.36 -4.04 -1.85
C ILE A 44 -13.29 -3.03 -1.43
N SER A 45 -12.12 -3.52 -1.01
CA SER A 45 -11.09 -2.67 -0.43
C SER A 45 -10.67 -1.54 -1.35
N GLU A 46 -10.35 -1.85 -2.62
CA GLU A 46 -9.97 -0.84 -3.60
C GLU A 46 -10.54 -1.11 -5.01
N THR A 47 -10.89 -0.04 -5.70
CA THR A 47 -11.21 -0.03 -7.13
C THR A 47 -10.23 0.88 -7.86
N SER A 48 -9.54 0.34 -8.85
CA SER A 48 -8.59 1.06 -9.70
C SER A 48 -9.16 1.29 -11.09
N TYR A 49 -8.85 2.46 -11.64
CA TYR A 49 -9.27 2.92 -12.95
C TYR A 49 -8.03 3.20 -13.79
N LEU A 50 -7.95 2.51 -14.92
CA LEU A 50 -6.88 2.66 -15.89
C LEU A 50 -7.40 3.42 -17.11
N THR A 51 -6.86 4.62 -17.35
CA THR A 51 -7.06 5.34 -18.60
C THR A 51 -5.77 5.23 -19.43
N ARG A 52 -5.87 4.73 -20.65
CA ARG A 52 -4.69 4.57 -21.52
C ARG A 52 -4.16 5.95 -21.93
N LEU A 53 -2.87 6.17 -21.72
CA LEU A 53 -2.17 7.36 -22.19
C LEU A 53 -1.63 7.13 -23.62
N PRO A 54 -1.45 8.19 -24.42
CA PRO A 54 -0.80 8.09 -25.72
C PRO A 54 0.58 7.42 -25.60
N SER A 55 0.90 6.51 -26.51
CA SER A 55 2.23 5.89 -26.56
C SER A 55 3.28 6.93 -26.91
N GLU A 56 4.29 7.10 -26.06
CA GLU A 56 5.52 7.80 -26.44
C GLU A 56 6.44 6.81 -27.16
N SER A 57 6.94 7.20 -28.32
CA SER A 57 7.94 6.42 -29.05
C SER A 57 9.28 6.53 -28.32
N ASN A 58 9.72 5.45 -27.69
CA ASN A 58 11.09 5.38 -27.18
C ASN A 58 12.07 5.43 -28.36
N SER A 59 13.27 5.96 -28.13
CA SER A 59 14.34 6.07 -29.14
C SER A 59 14.80 4.71 -29.70
N ASP A 60 14.43 3.60 -29.06
CA ASP A 60 14.73 2.23 -29.48
C ASP A 60 13.59 1.55 -30.29
N GLY A 61 12.49 2.27 -30.57
CA GLY A 61 11.33 1.73 -31.29
C GLY A 61 10.45 0.79 -30.46
N SER A 62 10.75 0.56 -29.18
CA SER A 62 9.85 -0.13 -28.26
C SER A 62 8.71 0.79 -27.82
N SER A 63 7.51 0.23 -27.68
CA SER A 63 6.39 0.95 -27.05
C SER A 63 5.96 0.20 -25.79
N THR A 64 6.17 0.83 -24.64
CA THR A 64 5.58 0.38 -23.38
C THR A 64 4.23 1.08 -23.22
N PRO A 65 3.11 0.33 -23.08
CA PRO A 65 1.82 0.95 -22.87
C PRO A 65 1.83 1.71 -21.55
N ARG A 66 1.41 2.98 -21.58
CA ARG A 66 1.32 3.84 -20.40
C ARG A 66 -0.15 4.03 -20.02
N PHE A 67 -0.41 4.04 -18.72
CA PHE A 67 -1.74 4.26 -18.17
C PHE A 67 -1.67 5.33 -17.10
N ARG A 68 -2.71 6.16 -17.03
CA ARG A 68 -3.05 6.91 -15.84
C ARG A 68 -3.79 5.96 -14.91
N LEU A 69 -3.35 5.92 -13.67
CA LEU A 69 -3.96 5.11 -12.62
C LEU A 69 -4.61 6.05 -11.61
N ARG A 70 -5.90 5.86 -11.37
CA ARG A 70 -6.62 6.43 -10.22
C ARG A 70 -7.18 5.28 -9.42
N TRP A 71 -7.29 5.41 -8.10
CA TRP A 71 -7.92 4.36 -7.32
C TRP A 71 -8.72 4.97 -6.17
N PHE A 72 -9.75 4.23 -5.78
CA PHE A 72 -10.76 4.68 -4.85
C PHE A 72 -11.03 3.54 -3.89
N THR A 73 -11.14 3.88 -2.61
CA THR A 73 -11.90 3.08 -1.66
C THR A 73 -13.40 3.34 -1.90
N PRO A 74 -14.32 2.59 -1.26
CA PRO A 74 -15.75 2.87 -1.36
C PRO A 74 -16.16 4.28 -0.87
N VAL A 75 -15.31 4.97 -0.10
CA VAL A 75 -15.63 6.26 0.53
C VAL A 75 -14.77 7.44 0.06
N VAL A 76 -13.54 7.19 -0.41
CA VAL A 76 -12.59 8.25 -0.77
C VAL A 76 -11.61 7.82 -1.86
N GLU A 77 -11.17 8.77 -2.69
CA GLU A 77 -10.02 8.61 -3.58
C GLU A 77 -8.72 8.55 -2.76
N PHE A 78 -7.82 7.63 -3.13
CA PHE A 78 -6.46 7.67 -2.61
C PHE A 78 -5.54 8.27 -3.68
N VAL A 79 -4.75 9.27 -3.27
CA VAL A 79 -3.82 10.00 -4.13
C VAL A 79 -2.40 9.72 -3.68
N THR A 80 -1.50 9.41 -4.62
CA THR A 80 -0.07 9.26 -4.35
C THR A 80 0.64 10.60 -4.44
N LEU A 81 1.78 10.75 -3.75
CA LEU A 81 2.57 11.98 -3.73
C LEU A 81 2.96 12.53 -5.12
N SER A 82 3.23 11.64 -6.08
CA SER A 82 3.60 12.02 -7.44
C SER A 82 2.41 12.18 -8.38
N GLY A 83 1.20 11.75 -7.98
CA GLY A 83 0.03 11.62 -8.87
C GLY A 83 0.21 10.65 -10.04
N ILE A 84 1.40 10.06 -10.20
CA ILE A 84 1.78 9.15 -11.28
C ILE A 84 2.54 7.99 -10.66
N LEU A 85 2.06 6.77 -10.91
CA LEU A 85 2.77 5.54 -10.60
C LEU A 85 3.32 4.91 -11.85
N THR A 86 4.60 4.54 -11.80
CA THR A 86 5.22 3.73 -12.83
C THR A 86 5.21 2.28 -12.37
N ALA A 87 4.55 1.43 -13.14
CA ALA A 87 4.55 -0.01 -12.94
C ALA A 87 5.42 -0.70 -14.00
N LYS A 88 6.20 -1.69 -13.58
CA LYS A 88 7.02 -2.52 -14.46
C LYS A 88 6.70 -3.99 -14.24
N LYS A 89 6.48 -4.72 -15.33
CA LYS A 89 6.42 -6.17 -15.32
C LYS A 89 7.83 -6.73 -15.23
N VAL A 90 8.11 -7.53 -14.20
CA VAL A 90 9.40 -8.19 -13.98
C VAL A 90 9.19 -9.69 -14.14
N ALA A 91 9.96 -10.35 -15.02
CA ALA A 91 9.84 -11.78 -15.21
C ALA A 91 10.32 -12.55 -13.97
N GLN A 92 9.54 -13.52 -13.51
CA GLN A 92 9.94 -14.44 -12.46
C GLN A 92 10.60 -15.64 -13.11
N ASN A 93 11.93 -15.72 -13.03
CA ASN A 93 12.69 -16.85 -13.55
C ASN A 93 12.93 -17.88 -12.45
N ASN A 94 11.87 -18.58 -12.04
CA ASN A 94 12.03 -19.73 -11.14
C ASN A 94 12.26 -20.99 -11.98
N LYS A 95 13.50 -21.51 -11.98
CA LYS A 95 13.73 -22.89 -12.39
C LYS A 95 13.21 -23.78 -11.28
N ALA A 96 12.06 -24.44 -11.49
CA ALA A 96 11.63 -25.49 -10.59
C ALA A 96 12.63 -26.65 -10.65
N SER A 97 12.84 -27.32 -9.51
CA SER A 97 13.69 -28.52 -9.34
C SER A 97 13.33 -29.67 -10.31
N ASP A 98 12.13 -29.59 -10.86
CA ASP A 98 11.37 -30.53 -11.67
C ASP A 98 11.63 -30.35 -13.19
N GLY A 99 12.39 -29.32 -13.58
CA GLY A 99 12.64 -28.98 -14.99
C GLY A 99 11.47 -28.27 -15.69
N VAL A 100 10.39 -27.96 -14.98
CA VAL A 100 9.23 -27.20 -15.50
C VAL A 100 9.42 -25.72 -15.21
N THR A 101 9.48 -24.91 -16.28
CA THR A 101 9.56 -23.45 -16.16
C THR A 101 8.17 -22.88 -15.91
N HIS A 102 7.86 -22.52 -14.66
CA HIS A 102 6.71 -21.67 -14.37
C HIS A 102 7.02 -20.24 -14.83
N LYS A 103 6.36 -19.79 -15.90
CA LYS A 103 6.48 -18.40 -16.37
C LYS A 103 5.60 -17.47 -15.52
N GLY A 104 6.08 -17.11 -14.34
CA GLY A 104 5.47 -16.09 -13.49
C GLY A 104 5.95 -14.67 -13.83
N PHE A 105 5.33 -13.67 -13.24
CA PHE A 105 5.84 -12.30 -13.25
C PHE A 105 5.48 -11.58 -11.96
N PHE A 106 6.32 -10.63 -11.57
CA PHE A 106 6.02 -9.62 -10.55
C PHE A 106 5.63 -8.31 -11.20
N VAL A 107 4.82 -7.51 -10.50
CA VAL A 107 4.60 -6.11 -10.80
C VAL A 107 5.39 -5.30 -9.79
N GLU A 108 6.37 -4.55 -10.27
CA GLU A 108 7.14 -3.61 -9.46
C GLU A 108 6.55 -2.21 -9.61
N LEU A 109 6.33 -1.53 -8.49
CA LEU A 109 5.83 -0.16 -8.43
C LEU A 109 6.89 0.74 -7.84
N ASN A 110 7.13 1.89 -8.47
CA ASN A 110 8.03 2.90 -7.92
C ASN A 110 7.22 3.99 -7.22
N PHE A 111 7.44 4.14 -5.90
CA PHE A 111 6.85 5.18 -5.07
C PHE A 111 7.90 6.23 -4.70
N PRO A 112 7.54 7.53 -4.69
CA PRO A 112 8.42 8.55 -4.15
C PRO A 112 8.64 8.32 -2.66
N SER A 113 9.87 8.54 -2.19
CA SER A 113 10.19 8.49 -0.76
C SER A 113 9.67 9.75 -0.06
N ASP A 114 9.03 9.57 1.10
CA ASP A 114 8.60 10.65 1.99
C ASP A 114 9.53 10.71 3.22
N PRO A 115 10.34 11.77 3.38
CA PRO A 115 11.24 11.92 4.53
C PRO A 115 10.50 11.85 5.86
N ILE A 116 11.18 11.35 6.90
CA ILE A 116 10.64 11.27 8.26
C ILE A 116 11.32 12.31 9.15
N ALA A 117 10.51 13.12 9.84
CA ALA A 117 10.95 13.94 10.95
C ALA A 117 10.74 13.20 12.28
N ILE A 118 11.77 13.12 13.12
CA ILE A 118 11.71 12.50 14.45
C ILE A 118 10.93 13.41 15.40
N PHE A 119 9.98 12.86 16.16
CA PHE A 119 9.07 13.65 16.99
C PHE A 119 9.15 13.34 18.50
N ASN A 120 8.63 14.31 19.25
CA ASN A 120 8.71 14.57 20.70
C ASN A 120 8.26 13.40 21.61
N SER A 121 8.93 13.26 22.76
CA SER A 121 8.64 12.25 23.79
C SER A 121 7.27 12.40 24.47
N ILE A 122 6.67 13.60 24.47
CA ILE A 122 5.36 13.85 25.11
C ILE A 122 4.24 13.03 24.44
N GLU A 123 4.29 12.88 23.12
CA GLU A 123 3.25 12.18 22.35
C GLU A 123 3.31 10.66 22.48
N VAL A 124 4.48 10.11 22.85
CA VAL A 124 4.69 8.67 22.99
C VAL A 124 3.72 8.04 23.99
N SER A 125 3.48 8.70 25.12
CA SER A 125 2.55 8.21 26.15
C SER A 125 1.10 8.18 25.67
N MET A 126 0.68 9.20 24.91
CA MET A 126 -0.67 9.29 24.36
C MET A 126 -0.89 8.24 23.27
N ILE A 127 0.10 8.06 22.39
CA ILE A 127 0.06 7.06 21.32
C ILE A 127 0.06 5.64 21.91
N SER A 128 0.92 5.37 22.91
CA SER A 128 0.92 4.10 23.63
C SER A 128 -0.47 3.77 24.18
N ASN A 129 -1.12 4.72 24.86
CA ASN A 129 -2.48 4.53 25.39
C ASN A 129 -3.52 4.29 24.28
N ALA A 130 -3.44 5.04 23.16
CA ALA A 130 -4.33 4.86 22.03
C ALA A 130 -4.14 3.49 21.34
N LEU A 131 -2.95 2.90 21.46
CA LEU A 131 -2.60 1.56 20.97
C LEU A 131 -2.79 0.46 22.04
N GLY A 132 -3.56 0.72 23.10
CA GLY A 132 -3.87 -0.28 24.13
C GLY A 132 -2.73 -0.52 25.12
N GLY A 133 -1.85 0.48 25.32
CA GLY A 133 -0.68 0.38 26.21
C GLY A 133 0.55 -0.22 25.53
N ALA A 134 0.62 -0.21 24.20
CA ALA A 134 1.74 -0.77 23.45
C ALA A 134 3.06 -0.05 23.77
N SER A 135 4.16 -0.82 23.80
CA SER A 135 5.50 -0.24 23.91
C SER A 135 5.89 0.42 22.58
N VAL A 136 6.19 1.71 22.60
CA VAL A 136 6.62 2.46 21.42
C VAL A 136 8.12 2.71 21.53
N ILE A 137 8.88 2.18 20.57
CA ILE A 137 10.34 2.31 20.53
C ILE A 137 10.82 3.43 19.62
N TYR A 138 10.00 3.84 18.65
CA TYR A 138 10.25 4.99 17.80
C TYR A 138 8.94 5.65 17.38
N LEU A 139 8.98 6.97 17.27
CA LEU A 139 7.92 7.79 16.72
C LEU A 139 8.51 8.76 15.70
N GLY A 140 8.00 8.67 14.48
CA GLY A 140 8.33 9.58 13.39
C GLY A 140 7.07 10.12 12.75
N ARG A 141 7.23 11.16 11.95
CA ARG A 141 6.16 11.74 11.14
C ARG A 141 6.67 12.00 9.74
N THR A 142 5.95 11.55 8.72
CA THR A 142 6.34 11.83 7.35
C THR A 142 6.12 13.30 7.01
N THR A 143 7.00 13.90 6.21
CA THR A 143 6.99 15.35 5.97
C THR A 143 5.95 15.80 4.95
N THR A 144 5.56 14.91 4.03
CA THR A 144 4.73 15.26 2.88
C THR A 144 3.31 14.74 3.04
N LEU A 145 3.15 13.44 3.33
CA LEU A 145 1.86 12.79 3.56
C LEU A 145 1.34 12.98 4.98
N ASP A 146 2.17 13.45 5.90
CA ASP A 146 1.79 13.76 7.27
C ASP A 146 1.31 12.53 8.07
N TYR A 147 1.88 11.35 7.81
CA TYR A 147 1.56 10.11 8.52
C TYR A 147 2.41 9.96 9.78
N LEU A 148 1.79 9.52 10.87
CA LEU A 148 2.50 9.08 12.07
C LEU A 148 3.05 7.68 11.87
N ILE A 149 4.36 7.52 12.03
CA ILE A 149 5.07 6.25 11.96
C ILE A 149 5.45 5.83 13.36
N VAL A 150 4.86 4.74 13.83
CA VAL A 150 5.09 4.18 15.16
C VAL A 150 5.81 2.86 15.00
N VAL A 151 6.96 2.70 15.66
CA VAL A 151 7.65 1.41 15.70
C VAL A 151 7.43 0.78 17.07
N VAL A 152 7.02 -0.47 17.07
CA VAL A 152 6.87 -1.33 18.26
C VAL A 152 7.94 -2.44 18.23
N PRO A 153 8.24 -3.11 19.35
CA PRO A 153 9.38 -4.01 19.45
C PRO A 153 9.36 -5.20 18.49
N SER A 154 8.17 -5.71 18.12
CA SER A 154 8.07 -6.91 17.30
C SER A 154 6.79 -6.96 16.44
N ALA A 155 6.81 -7.83 15.43
CA ALA A 155 5.63 -8.20 14.65
C ALA A 155 4.50 -8.75 15.52
N LYS A 156 4.82 -9.48 16.59
CA LYS A 156 3.82 -9.96 17.55
C LYS A 156 3.11 -8.77 18.22
N ASP A 157 3.85 -7.75 18.61
CA ASP A 157 3.25 -6.54 19.20
C ASP A 157 2.31 -5.87 18.21
N VAL A 158 2.68 -5.76 16.93
CA VAL A 158 1.81 -5.23 15.85
C VAL A 158 0.51 -6.04 15.73
N ILE A 159 0.62 -7.37 15.67
CA ILE A 159 -0.52 -8.28 15.51
C ILE A 159 -1.48 -8.17 16.70
N ASP A 160 -0.93 -8.12 17.92
CA ASP A 160 -1.72 -8.14 19.15
C ASP A 160 -2.33 -6.76 19.51
N LEU A 161 -1.94 -5.68 18.83
CA LEU A 161 -2.44 -4.32 19.08
C LEU A 161 -3.96 -4.28 19.18
N GLN A 162 -4.45 -3.58 20.21
CA GLN A 162 -5.86 -3.26 20.44
C GLN A 162 -6.06 -1.75 20.28
N PRO A 163 -6.16 -1.25 19.02
CA PRO A 163 -6.25 0.19 18.76
C PRO A 163 -7.60 0.76 19.23
N ASN A 164 -7.53 1.90 19.91
CA ASN A 164 -8.67 2.76 20.17
C ASN A 164 -8.82 3.75 19.00
N PHE A 165 -9.66 3.41 18.04
CA PHE A 165 -9.84 4.22 16.82
C PHE A 165 -10.34 5.64 17.10
N ASP A 166 -11.18 5.84 18.11
CA ASP A 166 -11.65 7.17 18.52
C ASP A 166 -10.52 8.04 19.08
N ALA A 167 -9.54 7.43 19.76
CA ALA A 167 -8.35 8.13 20.22
C ALA A 167 -7.39 8.41 19.05
N ILE A 168 -7.18 7.43 18.17
CA ILE A 168 -6.31 7.57 17.00
C ILE A 168 -6.79 8.70 16.09
N GLY A 169 -8.11 8.79 15.85
CA GLY A 169 -8.72 9.83 15.01
C GLY A 169 -8.58 11.26 15.54
N LYS A 170 -8.09 11.44 16.77
CA LYS A 170 -7.82 12.76 17.38
C LYS A 170 -6.37 13.22 17.22
N PHE A 171 -5.46 12.35 16.80
CA PHE A 171 -4.08 12.75 16.59
C PHE A 171 -3.95 13.64 15.34
N PRO A 172 -3.04 14.63 15.35
CA PRO A 172 -2.73 15.38 14.15
C PRO A 172 -2.06 14.45 13.13
N GLY A 173 -2.38 14.64 11.85
CA GLY A 173 -1.84 13.85 10.76
C GLY A 173 -2.91 13.18 9.92
N ASN A 174 -2.47 12.57 8.82
CA ASN A 174 -3.34 11.93 7.84
C ASN A 174 -3.44 10.41 8.04
N GLY A 175 -2.95 9.87 9.16
CA GLY A 175 -3.06 8.45 9.48
C GLY A 175 -1.95 8.02 10.43
N MET A 176 -2.10 6.81 10.96
CA MET A 176 -1.10 6.17 11.82
C MET A 176 -0.71 4.81 11.25
N ILE A 177 0.58 4.58 11.10
CA ILE A 177 1.14 3.32 10.63
C ILE A 177 2.01 2.77 11.73
N VAL A 178 1.71 1.54 12.15
CA VAL A 178 2.46 0.85 13.21
C VAL A 178 3.21 -0.31 12.61
N THR A 179 4.52 -0.36 12.83
CA THR A 179 5.42 -1.37 12.28
C THR A 179 6.28 -2.03 13.36
N GLY A 180 6.67 -3.29 13.14
CA GLY A 180 7.50 -4.06 14.05
C GLY A 180 8.28 -5.12 13.30
N ILE A 181 9.52 -5.36 13.75
CA ILE A 181 10.42 -6.33 13.11
C ILE A 181 9.85 -7.74 13.19
N ALA A 182 9.97 -8.48 12.09
CA ALA A 182 9.57 -9.86 12.04
C ALA A 182 10.55 -10.76 12.82
N PRO A 183 10.10 -11.93 13.31
CA PRO A 183 11.01 -12.89 13.90
C PRO A 183 11.97 -13.44 12.84
N SER A 184 13.17 -13.88 13.25
CA SER A 184 14.25 -14.31 12.33
C SER A 184 13.88 -15.44 11.38
N GLU A 185 12.91 -16.26 11.76
CA GLU A 185 12.36 -17.40 11.00
C GLU A 185 11.26 -17.00 10.01
N SER A 186 10.86 -15.73 9.98
CA SER A 186 9.87 -15.17 9.05
C SER A 186 10.48 -14.98 7.65
N GLU A 187 9.67 -15.19 6.62
CA GLU A 187 10.02 -14.84 5.23
C GLU A 187 9.93 -13.33 4.94
N PHE A 188 9.40 -12.56 5.90
CA PHE A 188 9.26 -11.10 5.84
C PHE A 188 10.20 -10.42 6.83
N ASP A 189 10.62 -9.19 6.52
CA ASP A 189 11.49 -8.38 7.38
C ASP A 189 10.72 -7.67 8.52
N PHE A 190 9.47 -7.29 8.28
CA PHE A 190 8.62 -6.58 9.25
C PHE A 190 7.14 -6.76 8.94
N TYR A 191 6.30 -6.40 9.92
CA TYR A 191 4.84 -6.40 9.82
C TYR A 191 4.33 -5.00 10.06
N SER A 192 3.24 -4.60 9.40
CA SER A 192 2.63 -3.28 9.59
C SER A 192 1.11 -3.33 9.61
N ARG A 193 0.51 -2.41 10.36
CA ARG A 193 -0.93 -2.11 10.36
C ARG A 193 -1.14 -0.62 10.16
N CYS A 194 -2.20 -0.25 9.43
CA CYS A 194 -2.45 1.14 9.04
C CYS A 194 -3.85 1.57 9.47
N PHE A 195 -3.93 2.69 10.20
CA PHE A 195 -5.14 3.20 10.82
C PHE A 195 -5.46 4.61 10.28
N PHE A 196 -6.67 4.79 9.75
CA PHE A 196 -7.13 6.03 9.13
C PHE A 196 -8.51 6.51 9.64
N PRO A 197 -8.81 6.42 10.95
CA PRO A 197 -10.16 6.66 11.46
C PRO A 197 -10.68 8.07 11.19
N GLN A 198 -9.82 9.07 10.95
CA GLN A 198 -10.23 10.41 10.55
C GLN A 198 -10.98 10.46 9.20
N TYR A 199 -10.78 9.43 8.35
CA TYR A 199 -11.46 9.29 7.07
C TYR A 199 -12.62 8.29 7.12
N GLY A 200 -13.04 7.87 8.32
CA GLY A 200 -14.07 6.83 8.49
C GLY A 200 -13.57 5.41 8.22
N ILE A 201 -12.26 5.22 8.06
CA ILE A 201 -11.62 3.92 7.81
C ILE A 201 -10.77 3.56 9.03
N ASN A 202 -11.33 2.76 9.95
CA ASN A 202 -10.62 2.42 11.19
C ASN A 202 -9.26 1.74 10.94
N GLU A 203 -9.26 0.75 10.05
CA GLU A 203 -8.06 0.01 9.68
C GLU A 203 -8.12 -0.39 8.21
N VAL A 204 -7.02 -0.18 7.50
CA VAL A 204 -6.82 -0.72 6.15
C VAL A 204 -6.15 -2.07 6.31
N ILE A 205 -6.94 -3.14 6.11
CA ILE A 205 -6.47 -4.53 6.15
C ILE A 205 -5.59 -4.84 4.92
N SER A 206 -5.70 -3.99 3.90
CA SER A 206 -4.95 -4.08 2.66
C SER A 206 -3.53 -3.55 2.77
N VAL A 207 -2.66 -4.15 1.97
CA VAL A 207 -1.26 -3.81 1.79
C VAL A 207 -1.14 -2.30 1.51
N CYS A 208 -0.68 -1.52 2.48
CA CYS A 208 -0.45 -0.09 2.32
C CYS A 208 0.78 0.13 1.42
N LEU A 209 0.51 0.10 0.12
CA LEU A 209 1.50 0.06 -0.95
C LEU A 209 2.56 1.16 -0.89
N SER A 210 2.22 2.33 -0.31
CA SER A 210 3.16 3.44 -0.17
C SER A 210 4.30 3.20 0.83
N PHE A 211 4.24 2.15 1.66
CA PHE A 211 5.25 1.87 2.70
C PHE A 211 6.04 0.58 2.53
N LEU A 212 5.70 -0.28 1.58
CA LEU A 212 6.31 -1.61 1.44
C LEU A 212 7.59 -1.67 0.59
N SER A 213 8.15 -0.52 0.22
CA SER A 213 9.43 -0.50 -0.51
C SER A 213 10.63 -0.38 0.44
N ILE A 214 10.84 -1.40 1.29
CA ILE A 214 12.17 -1.69 1.84
C ILE A 214 12.40 -3.19 1.68
N ARG A 215 12.98 -3.61 0.55
CA ARG A 215 13.82 -4.81 0.53
C ARG A 215 15.25 -4.34 0.77
N HIS A 216 15.87 -4.84 1.82
CA HIS A 216 17.31 -4.73 1.99
C HIS A 216 17.99 -5.46 0.83
N HIS A 217 18.59 -4.72 -0.10
CA HIS A 217 19.73 -5.27 -0.85
C HIS A 217 20.91 -5.30 0.13
N GLN A 218 21.12 -6.45 0.79
CA GLN A 218 22.47 -6.77 1.23
C GLN A 218 23.29 -7.05 -0.02
N GLU A 219 24.11 -6.08 -0.43
CA GLU A 219 25.30 -6.38 -1.20
C GLU A 219 26.27 -7.11 -0.26
N GLU A 220 26.33 -8.44 -0.37
CA GLU A 220 27.48 -9.20 0.11
C GLU A 220 28.68 -8.86 -0.78
N GLY A 221 29.44 -7.85 -0.37
CA GLY A 221 30.78 -7.59 -0.89
C GLY A 221 31.79 -8.50 -0.19
N SER A 222 32.27 -9.52 -0.92
CA SER A 222 33.61 -10.09 -0.72
C SER A 222 34.66 -9.25 -1.44
#